data_AF-U7D6B7-F1
#
_entry.id   AF-U7D6B7-F1
#
_cell.length_a   1.000
_cell.length_b   1.000
_cell.length_c   1.000
_cell.angle_alpha   90.00
_cell.angle_beta   90.00
_cell.angle_gamma   90.00
#
_symmetry.space_group_name_H-M   'P 1'
#
loop_
_entity.id
_entity.type
_entity.pdbx_description
1 polymer ?
#
loop_
_entity_poly.entity_id
_entity_poly.type
_entity_poly.pdbx_seq_one_letter_code
_entity_poly.pdbx_strand_id
1 'polypeptide(L)'
;MLLVILMFFGGCAGSTAGGIKMIRIQVISKAVLREIQRIMHPKIIKSVKVGNVAIEEKQVANIIGFFLLFMLSYITITFLMSFFLEDFTTLVTAVTACLSNIGPGLAGVGATENFSWIPLPGKWILSVAMLLGRLELYTVFVALSFLSWKR
;
A
#
# COMPACT_ATOMS: atom_id res chain seq x y z
N MET A 1 2.13 11.03 -14.38
CA MET A 1 2.42 9.59 -14.12
C MET A 1 3.55 9.38 -13.12
N LEU A 2 4.71 10.04 -13.26
CA LEU A 2 5.81 9.92 -12.29
C LEU A 2 5.35 10.20 -10.84
N LEU A 3 4.58 11.27 -10.62
CA LEU A 3 4.03 11.61 -9.30
C LEU A 3 3.16 10.50 -8.71
N VAL A 4 2.35 9.81 -9.52
CA VAL A 4 1.50 8.69 -9.07
C VAL A 4 2.32 7.53 -8.55
N ILE A 5 3.45 7.26 -9.21
CA ILE A 5 4.37 6.22 -8.74
C ILE A 5 4.94 6.62 -7.38
N LEU A 6 5.32 7.88 -7.20
CA LEU A 6 5.80 8.41 -5.91
C LEU A 6 4.72 8.34 -4.82
N MET A 7 3.43 8.43 -5.15
CA MET A 7 2.33 8.32 -4.19
C MET A 7 2.27 6.96 -3.47
N PHE A 8 2.84 5.89 -4.05
CA PHE A 8 2.98 4.61 -3.35
C PHE A 8 4.07 4.64 -2.27
N PHE A 9 5.11 5.46 -2.48
CA PHE A 9 6.21 5.68 -1.54
C PHE A 9 5.74 6.67 -0.48
N GLY A 10 5.30 6.13 0.66
CA GLY A 10 4.83 6.92 1.79
C GLY A 10 5.96 7.64 2.52
N GLY A 11 5.62 8.33 3.60
CA GLY A 11 6.60 9.03 4.43
C GLY A 11 7.47 8.11 5.31
N CYS A 12 8.31 8.74 6.13
CA CYS A 12 9.11 8.07 7.15
C CYS A 12 8.23 7.36 8.20
N ALA A 13 8.81 6.37 8.89
CA ALA A 13 8.17 5.72 10.03
C ALA A 13 7.82 6.77 11.12
N GLY A 14 6.64 6.67 11.74
CA GLY A 14 6.15 7.64 12.72
C GLY A 14 5.59 8.95 12.14
N SER A 15 5.65 9.16 10.82
CA SER A 15 5.00 10.29 10.17
C SER A 15 3.49 10.07 10.01
N THR A 16 2.72 11.16 9.92
CA THR A 16 1.29 11.17 9.57
C THR A 16 1.02 10.88 8.09
N ALA A 17 2.05 10.79 7.25
CA ALA A 17 1.92 10.43 5.84
C ALA A 17 1.40 8.99 5.66
N GLY A 18 0.48 8.78 4.73
CA GLY A 18 -0.02 7.44 4.38
C GLY A 18 0.91 6.67 3.43
N GLY A 19 0.36 5.65 2.76
CA GLY A 19 1.08 4.82 1.80
C GLY A 19 2.04 3.82 2.45
N ILE A 20 2.85 3.16 1.62
CA ILE A 20 3.82 2.18 2.11
C ILE A 20 5.01 2.93 2.68
N LYS A 21 5.20 2.84 4.01
CA LYS A 21 6.29 3.52 4.72
C LYS A 21 7.66 3.18 4.12
N MET A 22 8.53 4.19 4.02
CA MET A 22 9.88 4.04 3.44
C MET A 22 10.71 2.92 4.06
N ILE A 23 10.56 2.68 5.37
CA ILE A 23 11.27 1.59 6.05
C ILE A 23 10.87 0.21 5.50
N ARG A 24 9.58 0.00 5.20
CA ARG A 24 9.09 -1.27 4.63
C ARG A 24 9.64 -1.47 3.22
N ILE A 25 9.65 -0.40 2.42
CA ILE A 25 10.22 -0.41 1.07
C ILE A 25 11.71 -0.78 1.12
N GLN A 26 12.48 -0.15 2.01
CA GLN A 26 13.90 -0.44 2.18
C GLN A 26 14.15 -1.91 2.58
N VAL A 27 13.34 -2.45 3.49
CA VAL A 27 13.45 -3.85 3.92
C VAL A 27 13.13 -4.80 2.76
N ILE A 28 12.05 -4.54 2.02
CA ILE A 28 11.66 -5.36 0.86
C ILE A 28 12.76 -5.34 -0.19
N SER A 29 13.28 -4.17 -0.57
CA SER A 29 14.36 -4.07 -1.55
C SER A 29 15.60 -4.86 -1.11
N LYS A 30 15.98 -4.78 0.17
CA LYS A 30 17.12 -5.55 0.70
C LYS A 30 16.82 -7.05 0.79
N ALA A 31 15.60 -7.44 1.09
CA ALA A 31 15.17 -8.84 1.11
C ALA A 31 15.21 -9.45 -0.29
N VAL A 32 14.73 -8.73 -1.31
CA VAL A 32 14.80 -9.15 -2.73
C VAL A 32 16.25 -9.31 -3.17
N LEU A 33 17.12 -8.33 -2.90
CA LEU A 33 18.55 -8.42 -3.23
C LEU A 33 19.23 -9.60 -2.52
N ARG A 34 18.85 -9.86 -1.26
CA ARG A 34 19.34 -11.03 -0.53
C ARG A 34 18.92 -12.33 -1.19
N GLU A 35 17.66 -12.48 -1.60
CA GLU A 35 17.21 -13.71 -2.25
C GLU A 35 17.88 -13.93 -3.61
N ILE A 36 18.07 -12.87 -4.41
CA ILE A 36 18.83 -12.96 -5.66
C ILE A 36 20.26 -13.45 -5.38
N GLN A 37 20.92 -12.90 -4.35
CA GLN A 37 22.27 -13.32 -3.96
C GLN A 37 22.30 -14.76 -3.43
N ARG A 38 21.26 -15.21 -2.73
CA ARG A 38 21.16 -16.57 -2.22
C ARG A 38 20.99 -17.60 -3.34
N ILE A 39 20.24 -17.25 -4.40
CA ILE A 39 20.09 -18.09 -5.59
C ILE A 39 21.45 -18.23 -6.30
N MET A 40 22.22 -17.14 -6.43
CA MET A 40 23.56 -17.19 -7.04
C MET A 40 24.61 -17.86 -6.14
N HIS A 41 24.48 -17.72 -4.82
CA HIS A 41 25.43 -18.25 -3.83
C HIS A 41 24.69 -18.98 -2.70
N PRO A 42 24.36 -20.27 -2.87
CA PRO A 42 23.48 -21.02 -1.96
C PRO A 42 24.03 -21.21 -0.53
N LYS A 43 25.33 -20.98 -0.30
CA LYS A 43 25.98 -21.08 1.02
C LYS A 43 26.04 -19.76 1.79
N ILE A 44 25.59 -18.64 1.23
CA ILE A 44 25.64 -17.34 1.90
C ILE A 44 24.48 -17.20 2.89
N ILE A 45 24.81 -17.01 4.17
CA ILE A 45 23.87 -16.63 5.23
C ILE A 45 23.99 -15.12 5.41
N LYS A 46 23.06 -14.36 4.81
CA LYS A 46 23.04 -12.90 4.90
C LYS A 46 21.75 -12.45 5.58
N SER A 47 21.84 -11.74 6.69
CA SER A 47 20.67 -11.14 7.34
C SER A 47 20.26 -9.84 6.64
N VAL A 48 18.96 -9.55 6.55
CA VAL A 48 18.49 -8.22 6.12
C VAL A 48 18.78 -7.22 7.26
N LYS A 49 19.58 -6.19 6.98
CA LYS A 49 19.96 -5.16 7.96
C LYS A 49 19.40 -3.80 7.58
N VAL A 50 18.86 -3.06 8.54
CA VAL A 50 18.52 -1.64 8.41
C VAL A 50 19.37 -0.86 9.39
N GLY A 51 20.25 0.01 8.87
CA GLY A 51 21.35 0.58 9.64
C GLY A 51 22.27 -0.54 10.17
N ASN A 52 22.55 -0.51 11.48
CA ASN A 52 23.38 -1.50 12.18
C ASN A 52 22.57 -2.66 12.78
N VAL A 53 21.25 -2.65 12.67
CA VAL A 53 20.37 -3.66 13.28
C VAL A 53 19.97 -4.71 12.26
N ALA A 54 20.10 -5.99 12.62
CA ALA A 54 19.57 -7.10 11.84
C ALA A 54 18.08 -7.29 12.14
N ILE A 55 17.28 -7.40 11.07
CA ILE A 55 15.85 -7.65 11.16
C ILE A 55 15.63 -9.16 11.15
N GLU A 56 14.83 -9.65 12.10
CA GLU A 56 14.46 -11.06 12.17
C GLU A 56 13.68 -11.50 10.93
N GLU A 57 13.90 -12.74 10.50
CA GLU A 57 13.25 -13.32 9.31
C GLU A 57 11.72 -13.28 9.41
N LYS A 58 11.17 -13.47 10.62
CA LYS A 58 9.73 -13.33 10.89
C LYS A 58 9.20 -11.93 10.58
N GLN A 59 9.96 -10.88 10.92
CA GLN A 59 9.57 -9.50 10.64
C GLN A 59 9.66 -9.20 9.14
N VAL A 60 10.67 -9.73 8.45
CA VAL A 60 10.78 -9.62 6.98
C VAL A 60 9.57 -10.27 6.30
N ALA A 61 9.18 -11.48 6.72
CA ALA A 61 8.01 -12.17 6.20
C ALA A 61 6.71 -11.38 6.43
N ASN A 62 6.54 -10.78 7.62
CA ASN A 62 5.39 -9.91 7.90
C ASN A 62 5.37 -8.66 7.00
N ILE A 63 6.51 -8.05 6.71
CA ILE A 63 6.58 -6.88 5.82
C ILE A 63 6.23 -7.26 4.38
N ILE A 64 6.68 -8.42 3.91
CA ILE A 64 6.32 -8.94 2.58
C ILE A 64 4.81 -9.26 2.53
N GLY A 65 4.27 -9.88 3.58
CA GLY A 65 2.83 -10.14 3.70
C GLY A 65 2.01 -8.86 3.67
N PHE A 66 2.46 -7.81 4.36
CA PHE A 66 1.84 -6.48 4.30
C PHE A 66 1.81 -5.95 2.86
N PHE A 67 2.95 -6.03 2.15
CA PHE A 67 3.06 -5.53 0.78
C PHE A 67 2.11 -6.27 -0.17
N LEU A 68 2.04 -7.60 -0.08
CA LEU A 68 1.13 -8.40 -0.89
C LEU A 68 -0.33 -8.05 -0.62
N LEU A 69 -0.70 -7.91 0.65
CA LEU A 69 -2.06 -7.56 1.04
C LEU A 69 -2.42 -6.12 0.59
N PHE A 70 -1.47 -5.18 0.65
CA PHE A 70 -1.62 -3.85 0.08
C PHE A 70 -1.89 -3.89 -1.42
N MET A 71 -1.07 -4.62 -2.18
CA MET A 71 -1.26 -4.78 -3.62
C MET A 71 -2.59 -5.46 -3.96
N LEU A 72 -3.00 -6.47 -3.20
CA LEU A 72 -4.28 -7.14 -3.39
C LEU A 72 -5.45 -6.17 -3.15
N SER A 73 -5.42 -5.41 -2.05
CA SER A 73 -6.45 -4.40 -1.76
C SER A 73 -6.52 -3.34 -2.85
N TYR A 74 -5.37 -2.87 -3.34
CA TYR A 74 -5.28 -1.90 -4.42
C TYR A 74 -5.92 -2.42 -5.71
N ILE A 75 -5.60 -3.65 -6.11
CA ILE A 75 -6.17 -4.28 -7.31
C ILE A 75 -7.68 -4.46 -7.16
N THR A 76 -8.16 -4.96 -6.01
CA THR A 76 -9.59 -5.15 -5.76
C THR A 76 -10.35 -3.83 -5.81
N ILE A 77 -9.85 -2.77 -5.16
CA ILE A 77 -10.51 -1.45 -5.16
C ILE A 77 -10.50 -0.83 -6.56
N THR A 78 -9.39 -0.96 -7.30
CA THR A 78 -9.29 -0.49 -8.69
C THR A 78 -10.29 -1.19 -9.59
N PHE A 79 -10.44 -2.51 -9.44
CA PHE A 79 -11.43 -3.28 -10.18
C PHE A 79 -12.87 -2.89 -9.83
N LEU A 80 -13.18 -2.66 -8.55
CA LEU A 80 -14.51 -2.19 -8.16
C LEU A 80 -14.81 -0.78 -8.68
N MET A 81 -13.81 0.09 -8.73
CA MET A 81 -13.95 1.45 -9.23
C MET A 81 -14.04 1.54 -10.76
N SER A 82 -13.56 0.54 -11.51
CA SER A 82 -13.65 0.53 -12.97
C SER A 82 -15.09 0.44 -13.49
N PHE A 83 -16.05 0.02 -12.65
CA PHE A 83 -17.47 0.06 -12.99
C PHE A 83 -18.06 1.49 -12.98
N PHE A 84 -17.39 2.44 -12.33
CA PHE A 84 -17.87 3.81 -12.15
C PHE A 84 -17.05 4.85 -12.91
N LEU A 85 -15.78 4.56 -13.17
CA LEU A 85 -14.86 5.46 -13.87
C LEU A 85 -14.37 4.81 -15.15
N GLU A 86 -14.61 5.47 -16.27
CA GLU A 86 -14.16 5.02 -17.60
C GLU A 86 -12.73 5.47 -17.90
N ASP A 87 -12.31 6.65 -17.44
CA ASP A 87 -10.94 7.12 -17.65
C ASP A 87 -9.96 6.40 -16.72
N PHE A 88 -9.06 5.63 -17.34
CA PHE A 88 -8.01 4.87 -16.64
C PHE A 88 -7.11 5.77 -15.80
N THR A 89 -6.81 6.98 -16.25
CA THR A 89 -5.94 7.91 -15.53
C THR A 89 -6.60 8.35 -14.23
N THR A 90 -7.84 8.80 -14.31
CA THR A 90 -8.65 9.18 -13.15
C THR A 90 -8.87 7.99 -12.21
N LEU A 91 -9.16 6.80 -12.74
CA LEU A 91 -9.37 5.58 -11.97
C LEU A 91 -8.16 5.22 -11.09
N VAL A 92 -6.99 5.05 -11.71
CA VAL A 92 -5.75 4.65 -11.03
C VAL A 92 -5.33 5.71 -10.02
N THR A 93 -5.44 6.99 -10.39
CA THR A 93 -4.98 8.09 -9.54
C THR A 93 -5.92 8.33 -8.37
N ALA A 94 -7.24 8.18 -8.54
CA ALA A 94 -8.21 8.25 -7.45
C ALA A 94 -7.97 7.16 -6.39
N VAL A 95 -7.80 5.92 -6.83
CA VAL A 95 -7.56 4.79 -5.92
C VAL A 95 -6.22 4.93 -5.22
N THR A 96 -5.16 5.30 -5.95
CA THR A 96 -3.84 5.55 -5.35
C THR A 96 -3.88 6.69 -4.33
N ALA A 97 -4.55 7.80 -4.66
CA ALA A 97 -4.67 8.95 -3.76
C ALA A 97 -5.43 8.61 -2.48
N CYS A 98 -6.49 7.82 -2.58
CA CYS A 98 -7.29 7.39 -1.43
C CYS A 98 -6.55 6.34 -0.59
N LEU A 99 -5.98 5.30 -1.21
CA LEU A 99 -5.30 4.24 -0.47
C LEU A 99 -4.00 4.72 0.19
N SER A 100 -3.28 5.65 -0.43
CA SER A 100 -2.11 6.29 0.16
C SER A 100 -2.43 7.49 1.05
N ASN A 101 -3.70 7.87 1.21
CA ASN A 101 -4.17 9.04 1.97
C ASN A 101 -3.45 10.35 1.61
N ILE A 102 -3.35 10.62 0.31
CA ILE A 102 -2.68 11.82 -0.21
C ILE A 102 -3.68 12.94 -0.45
N GLY A 103 -4.89 12.60 -0.90
CA GLY A 103 -5.97 13.55 -1.18
C GLY A 103 -6.17 13.76 -2.69
N PRO A 104 -5.41 14.63 -3.37
CA PRO A 104 -5.58 14.88 -4.80
C PRO A 104 -5.01 13.75 -5.64
N GLY A 105 -5.75 13.35 -6.67
CA GLY A 105 -5.28 12.47 -7.74
C GLY A 105 -4.77 13.28 -8.95
N LEU A 106 -5.02 12.78 -10.16
CA LEU A 106 -4.77 13.48 -11.42
C LEU A 106 -6.03 13.40 -12.32
N ALA A 107 -6.07 14.22 -13.37
CA ALA A 107 -7.21 14.34 -14.27
C ALA A 107 -8.50 14.63 -13.48
N GLY A 108 -9.54 13.79 -13.61
CA GLY A 108 -10.87 13.91 -13.01
C GLY A 108 -10.91 14.21 -11.51
N VAL A 109 -9.85 13.86 -10.80
CA VAL A 109 -9.68 14.03 -9.35
C VAL A 109 -8.40 14.81 -9.01
N GLY A 110 -7.89 15.58 -9.97
CA GLY A 110 -6.72 16.44 -9.81
C GLY A 110 -6.98 17.64 -8.90
N ALA A 111 -5.94 18.43 -8.61
CA ALA A 111 -6.04 19.60 -7.73
C ALA A 111 -7.01 20.69 -8.24
N THR A 112 -7.32 20.68 -9.54
CA THR A 112 -8.28 21.58 -10.19
C THR A 112 -9.70 21.03 -10.24
N GLU A 113 -9.88 19.73 -9.98
CA GLU A 113 -11.17 19.04 -9.99
C GLU A 113 -11.45 18.43 -8.61
N ASN A 114 -12.52 17.64 -8.47
CA ASN A 114 -12.95 17.12 -7.17
C ASN A 114 -13.57 15.72 -7.29
N PHE A 115 -13.88 15.09 -6.16
CA PHE A 115 -14.53 13.78 -6.12
C PHE A 115 -16.06 13.85 -6.15
N SER A 116 -16.68 15.04 -6.31
CA SER A 116 -18.12 15.19 -6.10
C SER A 116 -18.97 14.54 -7.20
N TRP A 117 -18.45 14.50 -8.42
CA TRP A 117 -19.08 13.92 -9.60
C TRP A 117 -19.11 12.39 -9.60
N ILE A 118 -18.33 11.74 -8.73
CA ILE A 118 -18.34 10.28 -8.58
C ILE A 118 -19.68 9.85 -7.97
N PRO A 119 -20.33 8.78 -8.48
CA PRO A 119 -21.58 8.28 -7.94
C PRO A 119 -21.44 7.82 -6.48
N LEU A 120 -22.54 7.87 -5.73
CA LEU A 120 -22.58 7.53 -4.29
C LEU A 120 -21.91 6.18 -3.93
N PRO A 121 -22.17 5.06 -4.64
CA PRO A 121 -21.46 3.79 -4.36
C PRO A 121 -19.94 3.88 -4.53
N GLY A 122 -19.45 4.63 -5.54
CA GLY A 122 -18.01 4.85 -5.73
C GLY A 122 -17.38 5.62 -4.57
N LYS A 123 -18.08 6.62 -4.01
CA LYS A 123 -17.60 7.36 -2.83
C LYS A 123 -17.46 6.47 -1.60
N TRP A 124 -18.37 5.53 -1.39
CA TRP A 124 -18.27 4.57 -0.28
C TRP A 124 -17.05 3.67 -0.43
N ILE A 125 -16.79 3.17 -1.63
CA ILE A 125 -15.60 2.35 -1.93
C ILE A 125 -14.31 3.14 -1.65
N LEU A 126 -14.21 4.38 -2.13
CA LEU A 126 -13.06 5.25 -1.87
C LEU A 126 -12.91 5.62 -0.39
N SER A 127 -14.02 5.79 0.34
CA SER A 127 -13.98 6.05 1.78
C SER A 127 -13.42 4.86 2.56
N VAL A 128 -13.81 3.65 2.20
CA VAL A 128 -13.23 2.42 2.75
C VAL A 128 -11.75 2.31 2.37
N ALA A 129 -11.36 2.68 1.15
CA ALA A 129 -9.96 2.71 0.72
C ALA A 129 -9.11 3.66 1.58
N MET A 130 -9.60 4.85 1.91
CA MET A 130 -8.91 5.78 2.82
C MET A 130 -8.75 5.22 4.23
N LEU A 131 -9.81 4.58 4.77
CA LEU A 131 -9.75 3.94 6.09
C LEU A 131 -8.72 2.82 6.12
N LEU A 132 -8.70 1.96 5.10
CA LEU A 132 -7.72 0.89 4.93
C LEU A 132 -6.28 1.44 4.84
N GLY A 133 -6.09 2.52 4.10
CA GLY A 133 -4.82 3.23 4.00
C GLY A 133 -4.36 3.84 5.33
N ARG A 134 -5.30 4.31 6.15
CA ARG A 134 -5.00 5.06 7.39
C ARG A 134 -4.75 4.17 8.59
N LEU A 135 -5.54 3.12 8.74
CA LEU A 135 -5.50 2.23 9.90
C LEU A 135 -4.37 1.21 9.83
N GLU A 136 -3.58 1.21 8.75
CA GLU A 136 -2.68 0.12 8.36
C GLU A 136 -3.44 -1.20 8.15
N LEU A 137 -3.33 -1.77 6.95
CA LEU A 137 -4.15 -2.90 6.53
C LEU A 137 -4.18 -4.09 7.50
N TYR A 138 -3.09 -4.40 8.20
CA TYR A 138 -3.09 -5.48 9.18
C TYR A 138 -4.08 -5.28 10.31
N THR A 139 -4.26 -4.06 10.82
CA THR A 139 -5.20 -3.83 11.93
C THR A 139 -6.64 -4.08 11.46
N VAL A 140 -6.98 -3.64 10.25
CA VAL A 140 -8.32 -3.79 9.69
C VAL A 140 -8.63 -5.25 9.40
N PHE A 141 -7.71 -5.97 8.77
CA PHE A 141 -7.90 -7.38 8.47
C PHE A 141 -7.90 -8.27 9.73
N VAL A 142 -7.10 -7.93 10.75
CA VAL A 142 -7.15 -8.61 12.05
C VAL A 142 -8.46 -8.33 12.76
N ALA A 143 -8.95 -7.09 12.75
CA ALA A 143 -10.24 -6.73 13.35
C ALA A 143 -11.43 -7.42 12.66
N LEU A 144 -11.37 -7.55 11.33
CA LEU A 144 -12.36 -8.28 10.54
C LEU A 144 -12.24 -9.80 10.69
N SER A 145 -11.07 -10.32 11.09
CA SER A 145 -10.91 -11.75 11.32
C SER A 145 -11.73 -12.15 12.54
N PHE A 146 -12.78 -12.95 12.31
CA PHE A 146 -13.64 -13.53 13.36
C PHE A 146 -12.85 -14.35 14.41
N LEU A 147 -11.59 -14.71 14.11
CA LEU A 147 -10.68 -15.33 15.10
C LEU A 147 -10.26 -14.37 16.23
N SER A 148 -10.23 -13.05 15.99
CA SER A 148 -9.93 -12.06 17.03
C SER A 148 -11.07 -11.91 18.05
N TRP A 149 -12.32 -12.14 17.62
CA TRP A 149 -13.50 -11.92 18.45
C TRP A 149 -13.79 -13.05 19.46
N LYS A 150 -13.04 -14.17 19.40
CA LYS A 150 -13.33 -15.37 20.20
C LYS A 150 -12.50 -15.48 21.50
N ARG A 151 -12.14 -14.36 22.12
CA ARG A 151 -11.63 -14.31 23.50
C ARG A 151 -12.25 -13.17 24.28
#